data_AF-K9S7L5-F1
#
_entry.id   AF-K9S7L5-F1
#
_cell.length_a   1.000
_cell.length_b   1.000
_cell.length_c   1.000
_cell.angle_alpha   90.00
_cell.angle_beta   90.00
_cell.angle_gamma   90.00
#
_symmetry.space_group_name_H-M   'P 1'
#
loop_
_entity.id
_entity.type
_entity.pdbx_description
1 polymer ?
#
loop_
_entity_poly.entity_id
_entity_poly.type
_entity_poly.pdbx_seq_one_letter_code
_entity_poly.pdbx_strand_id
1 'polypeptide(L)' 'MPFQELILGLAALVVAWLIFTWLLKVVKTTLSTALFIALVVLGLLFVGIGPQELLQQVLQIPQQLWQWGTGSGQR' A
#
# COMPACT_ATOMS: atom_id res chain seq x y z
N MET A 1 -16.48 -18.64 -38.87
CA MET A 1 -16.27 -17.22 -39.23
C MET A 1 -15.06 -16.71 -38.42
N PRO A 2 -13.85 -16.63 -39.01
CA PRO A 2 -12.55 -16.48 -38.32
C PRO A 2 -12.29 -15.08 -37.69
N PHE A 3 -13.22 -14.13 -37.84
CA PHE A 3 -13.00 -12.74 -37.44
C PHE A 3 -12.96 -12.53 -35.91
N GLN A 4 -13.53 -13.45 -35.13
CA GLN A 4 -13.59 -13.34 -33.67
C GLN A 4 -12.23 -13.52 -33.00
N GLU A 5 -11.39 -14.41 -33.52
CA GLU A 5 -10.05 -14.72 -32.97
C GLU A 5 -9.13 -13.50 -33.09
N LEU A 6 -9.26 -12.74 -34.18
CA LEU A 6 -8.52 -11.50 -34.40
C LEU A 6 -8.94 -10.40 -33.42
N ILE A 7 -10.25 -10.26 -33.15
CA ILE A 7 -10.78 -9.29 -32.20
C ILE A 7 -10.33 -9.63 -30.78
N LEU A 8 -10.40 -10.90 -30.39
CA LEU A 8 -9.94 -11.39 -29.09
C LEU A 8 -8.43 -11.16 -28.90
N GLY A 9 -7.63 -11.44 -29.92
CA GLY A 9 -6.19 -11.20 -29.90
C GLY A 9 -5.86 -9.71 -29.71
N LEU A 10 -6.52 -8.83 -30.45
CA LEU A 10 -6.35 -7.38 -30.31
C LEU A 10 -6.81 -6.87 -28.94
N ALA A 11 -7.96 -7.33 -28.45
CA ALA A 11 -8.46 -6.97 -27.13
C ALA A 11 -7.50 -7.40 -26.01
N ALA A 12 -6.99 -8.63 -26.08
CA ALA A 12 -6.01 -9.14 -25.13
C ALA A 12 -4.71 -8.31 -25.16
N LEU A 13 -4.26 -7.89 -26.35
CA LEU A 13 -3.06 -7.06 -26.50
C LEU A 13 -3.24 -5.68 -25.84
N VAL A 14 -4.40 -5.06 -26.00
CA VAL A 14 -4.74 -3.77 -25.38
C VAL A 14 -4.81 -3.91 -23.84
N VAL A 15 -5.47 -4.95 -23.34
CA VAL A 15 -5.59 -5.20 -21.90
C VAL A 15 -4.22 -5.52 -21.29
N ALA A 16 -3.42 -6.37 -21.93
CA ALA A 16 -2.07 -6.69 -21.49
C ALA A 16 -1.19 -5.43 -21.45
N TRP A 17 -1.25 -4.58 -22.49
CA TRP A 17 -0.56 -3.30 -22.50
C TRP A 17 -1.01 -2.39 -21.36
N LEU A 18 -2.31 -2.29 -21.12
CA LEU A 18 -2.86 -1.47 -20.05
C LEU A 18 -2.35 -1.96 -18.68
N ILE A 19 -2.47 -3.26 -18.39
CA ILE A 19 -1.99 -3.85 -17.15
C ILE A 19 -0.48 -3.67 -17.03
N PHE A 20 0.29 -3.87 -18.09
CA PHE A 20 1.74 -3.68 -18.09
C PHE A 20 2.13 -2.25 -17.71
N THR A 21 1.49 -1.23 -18.30
CA THR A 21 1.74 0.17 -17.94
C THR A 21 1.34 0.49 -16.49
N TRP A 22 0.24 -0.09 -16.02
CA TRP A 22 -0.18 0.04 -14.62
C TRP A 22 0.80 -0.64 -13.67
N LEU A 23 1.30 -1.83 -14.02
CA LEU A 23 2.27 -2.57 -13.24
C LEU A 23 3.55 -1.77 -13.05
N LEU A 24 4.06 -1.13 -14.12
CA LEU A 24 5.24 -0.26 -14.02
C LEU A 24 5.00 0.93 -13.08
N LYS A 25 3.80 1.51 -13.07
CA LYS A 25 3.44 2.57 -12.12
C LYS A 25 3.40 2.03 -10.69
N VAL A 26 2.74 0.89 -10.47
CA VAL A 26 2.65 0.26 -9.14
C VAL A 26 4.04 -0.10 -8.63
N VAL A 27 4.92 -0.69 -9.44
CA VAL A 27 6.28 -1.03 -9.03
C VAL A 27 7.06 0.22 -8.61
N LYS A 28 6.96 1.32 -9.36
CA LYS A 28 7.59 2.59 -8.97
C LYS A 28 7.03 3.14 -7.65
N THR A 29 5.71 3.10 -7.48
CA THR A 29 5.06 3.50 -6.23
C THR A 29 5.50 2.62 -5.06
N THR A 30 5.48 1.30 -5.22
CA THR A 30 5.90 0.34 -4.21
C THR A 30 7.36 0.53 -3.84
N LEU A 31 8.25 0.75 -4.81
CA LEU A 31 9.66 0.98 -4.53
C LEU A 31 9.87 2.28 -3.76
N SER A 32 9.17 3.36 -4.13
CA SER A 32 9.21 4.63 -3.40
C SER A 32 8.68 4.48 -1.97
N THR A 33 7.57 3.77 -1.79
CA THR A 33 6.99 3.50 -0.47
C THR A 33 7.92 2.62 0.36
N ALA A 34 8.49 1.56 -0.22
CA ALA A 34 9.42 0.67 0.47
C ALA A 34 10.71 1.41 0.86
N LEU A 35 11.25 2.27 0.00
CA LEU A 35 12.40 3.13 0.33
C LEU A 35 12.08 4.11 1.45
N PHE A 36 10.91 4.73 1.42
CA PHE A 36 10.48 5.63 2.49
C PHE A 36 10.35 4.89 3.82
N ILE A 37 9.67 3.74 3.83
CA ILE A 37 9.55 2.89 5.02
C ILE A 37 10.94 2.45 5.49
N ALA A 38 11.82 2.04 4.59
CA ALA A 38 13.18 1.63 4.93
C ALA A 38 13.96 2.79 5.59
N LEU A 39 13.89 4.01 5.03
CA LEU A 39 14.52 5.19 5.62
C LEU A 39 13.98 5.51 7.02
N VAL A 40 12.65 5.46 7.20
CA VAL A 40 12.02 5.67 8.51
C VAL A 40 12.48 4.61 9.50
N VAL A 41 12.41 3.33 9.13
CA VAL A 41 12.84 2.22 9.99
C VAL A 41 14.32 2.31 10.35
N LEU A 42 15.19 2.62 9.38
CA LEU A 42 16.62 2.82 9.64
C LEU A 42 16.86 3.99 10.60
N GLY A 43 16.18 5.12 10.40
CA GLY A 43 16.27 6.28 11.28
C GLY A 43 15.83 5.97 12.72
N LEU A 44 14.80 5.14 12.88
CA LEU A 44 14.36 4.71 14.21
C LEU A 44 15.24 3.63 14.84
N LEU A 45 15.92 2.81 14.03
CA LEU A 45 16.92 1.87 14.55
C LEU A 45 18.06 2.63 15.25
N PHE A 46 18.43 3.82 14.76
CA PHE A 46 19.36 4.71 15.46
C PHE A 46 18.82 5.23 16.80
N VAL A 47 17.49 5.30 16.96
CA VAL A 47 16.82 5.70 18.21
C VAL A 47 16.67 4.51 19.18
N GLY A 48 16.89 3.26 18.72
CA GLY A 48 16.82 2.05 19.53
C GLY A 48 15.43 1.39 19.60
N ILE A 49 14.47 1.86 18.81
CA ILE A 49 13.10 1.34 18.76
C ILE A 49 12.97 0.39 17.57
N GLY A 50 12.55 -0.85 17.84
CA GLY A 50 12.42 -1.88 16.80
C GLY A 50 11.25 -1.59 15.85
N PRO A 51 11.35 -1.98 14.56
CA PRO A 51 10.27 -1.79 13.58
C PRO A 51 8.96 -2.48 13.99
N GLN A 52 9.04 -3.56 14.78
CA GLN A 52 7.85 -4.22 15.32
C GLN A 52 7.08 -3.35 16.31
N GLU A 53 7.77 -2.54 17.13
CA GLU A 53 7.13 -1.65 18.10
C GLU A 53 6.37 -0.52 17.41
N LEU A 54 6.87 -0.03 16.27
CA LEU A 54 6.16 0.96 15.46
C LEU A 54 4.85 0.44 14.90
N LEU A 55 4.88 -0.77 14.35
CA LEU A 55 3.66 -1.42 13.87
C LEU A 55 2.66 -1.60 15.01
N GLN A 56 3.12 -2.03 16.19
CA GLN A 56 2.26 -2.16 17.36
C GLN A 56 1.69 -0.81 17.83
N GLN A 57 2.48 0.27 17.84
CA GLN A 57 1.99 1.61 18.20
C GLN A 57 0.98 2.13 17.18
N VAL A 58 1.24 1.99 15.88
CA VAL A 58 0.31 2.41 14.82
C VAL A 58 -1.03 1.66 14.93
N LEU A 59 -1.00 0.37 15.27
CA LEU A 59 -2.22 -0.43 15.48
C LEU A 59 -2.99 -0.05 16.75
N GLN A 60 -2.35 0.59 17.74
CA GLN A 60 -2.98 1.06 18.98
C GLN A 60 -3.64 2.45 18.83
N ILE A 61 -3.21 3.28 17.89
CA ILE A 61 -3.79 4.62 17.65
C ILE A 61 -5.30 4.56 17.38
N PRO A 62 -5.84 3.68 16.49
CA PRO A 62 -7.28 3.59 16.25
C PRO A 62 -8.08 3.23 17.51
N GLN A 63 -7.52 2.37 18.36
CA GLN A 63 -8.16 1.95 19.61
C GLN A 63 -8.25 3.13 20.60
N GLN A 64 -7.18 3.93 20.70
CA GLN A 64 -7.16 5.14 21.53
C GLN A 64 -8.16 6.19 21.02
N LEU A 65 -8.25 6.36 19.69
CA LEU A 65 -9.22 7.27 19.08
C LEU A 65 -10.67 6.81 19.30
N TRP A 66 -10.92 5.50 19.25
CA TRP A 66 -12.24 4.93 19.53
C TRP A 66 -12.65 5.16 20.99
N GLN A 67 -11.73 4.95 21.94
CA GLN A 67 -11.97 5.21 23.37
C GLN A 67 -12.22 6.69 23.65
N TRP A 68 -11.48 7.59 22.99
CA TRP A 68 -11.70 9.03 23.12
C TRP A 68 -13.07 9.47 22.57
N GLY A 69 -13.46 8.96 21.40
CA GLY A 69 -14.76 9.25 20.78
C GLY A 69 -15.96 8.63 21.50
N THR A 70 -15.77 7.50 22.18
CA THR A 70 -16.83 6.83 22.97
C THR A 70 -16.87 7.28 24.43
N GLY A 71 -15.77 7.84 24.96
CA GLY A 71 -15.65 8.31 26.35
C GLY A 71 -16.12 9.75 26.60
N SER A 72 -16.35 10.56 25.56
CA SER A 72 -16.79 11.96 25.70
C SER A 72 -18.31 12.15 25.89
N GLY A 73 -19.08 11.07 25.99
CA GLY A 73 -20.55 11.11 26.14
C GLY A 73 -21.13 10.75 27.52
N GLN A 74 -20.30 10.55 28.55
CA GLN A 74 -20.74 10.13 29.90
C GLN A 74 -20.22 11.04 31.04
N ARG A 75 -19.97 12.33 30.78
CA ARG A 75 -19.69 13.31 31.85
C ARG A 75 -20.77 14.38 31.89
#